data_AF-A0A2H0D3K7-F1
#
_entry.id   AF-A0A2H0D3K7-F1
#
_cell.length_a   1.000
_cell.length_b   1.000
_cell.length_c   1.000
_cell.angle_alpha   90.00
_cell.angle_beta   90.00
_cell.angle_gamma   90.00
#
_symmetry.space_group_name_H-M   'P 1'
#
loop_
_entity.id
_entity.type
_entity.pdbx_description
1 polymer ?
#
loop_
_entity_poly.entity_id
_entity_poly.type
_entity_poly.pdbx_seq_one_letter_code
_entity_poly.pdbx_strand_id
1 'polypeptide(L)'
;GGGAFSGKDPSKVDRSAAYAARHIAKNLVAAKLAKECLVQVSYAIGVAEPMSIFVNTFGTGEKYSDAELSTMIHKIVPMTPKAIIDRLKLRNPIYLATSSYGHFGRKYQKNTKIQIIVGEEKGKAKFIEKTVDLFTWEQLDLVPLFKEYVKK
;
A
#
# COMPACT_ATOMS: atom_id res chain seq x y z
N GLY A 1 10.43 9.24 -4.46
CA GLY A 1 11.54 8.47 -3.87
C GLY A 1 12.57 8.01 -4.90
N GLY A 2 12.19 7.72 -6.16
CA GLY A 2 13.14 7.35 -7.23
C GLY A 2 13.14 5.85 -7.59
N GLY A 3 12.70 4.97 -6.69
CA GLY A 3 12.62 3.53 -6.95
C GLY A 3 11.50 3.14 -7.92
N ALA A 4 11.84 2.34 -8.94
CA ALA A 4 10.87 1.74 -9.86
C ALA A 4 10.02 0.65 -9.18
N PHE A 5 8.81 0.39 -9.70
CA PHE A 5 7.91 -0.64 -9.18
C PHE A 5 8.05 -1.99 -9.89
N SER A 6 7.80 -2.07 -11.20
CA SER A 6 7.71 -3.32 -11.98
C SER A 6 8.97 -4.19 -11.91
N GLY A 7 8.81 -5.51 -11.99
CA GLY A 7 9.91 -6.49 -11.90
C GLY A 7 10.42 -6.82 -10.49
N LYS A 8 10.11 -5.99 -9.48
CA LYS A 8 10.54 -6.23 -8.08
C LYS A 8 9.56 -7.11 -7.31
N ASP A 9 10.03 -8.05 -6.50
CA ASP A 9 9.15 -8.73 -5.53
C ASP A 9 8.85 -7.81 -4.32
N PRO A 10 7.84 -8.11 -3.49
CA PRO A 10 7.39 -7.15 -2.48
C PRO A 10 8.31 -7.01 -1.26
N SER A 11 9.40 -7.78 -1.15
CA SER A 11 10.47 -7.49 -0.18
C SER A 11 11.19 -6.18 -0.50
N LYS A 12 11.09 -5.68 -1.74
CA LYS A 12 11.71 -4.42 -2.14
C LYS A 12 10.78 -3.27 -1.75
N VAL A 13 11.21 -2.54 -0.72
CA VAL A 13 10.43 -1.43 -0.12
C VAL A 13 10.09 -0.32 -1.10
N ASP A 14 10.85 -0.17 -2.20
CA ASP A 14 10.49 0.71 -3.31
C ASP A 14 9.05 0.50 -3.79
N ARG A 15 8.59 -0.76 -3.85
CA ARG A 15 7.22 -1.09 -4.22
C ARG A 15 6.31 -1.15 -2.99
N SER A 16 6.67 -1.99 -2.02
CA SER A 16 5.76 -2.30 -0.91
C SER A 16 5.50 -1.08 -0.01
N ALA A 17 6.52 -0.30 0.33
CA ALA A 17 6.34 0.91 1.12
C ALA A 17 5.64 2.03 0.35
N ALA A 18 5.85 2.13 -0.97
CA ALA A 18 5.08 3.08 -1.79
C ALA A 18 3.58 2.74 -1.80
N TYR A 19 3.23 1.45 -1.88
CA TYR A 19 1.84 1.00 -1.77
C TYR A 19 1.27 1.26 -0.38
N ALA A 20 2.05 1.00 0.68
CA ALA A 20 1.65 1.30 2.05
C ALA A 20 1.42 2.80 2.28
N ALA A 21 2.31 3.65 1.77
CA ALA A 21 2.18 5.11 1.85
C ALA A 21 0.92 5.59 1.13
N ARG A 22 0.64 5.07 -0.08
CA ARG A 22 -0.62 5.32 -0.80
C ARG A 22 -1.83 4.91 0.04
N HIS A 23 -1.79 3.72 0.60
CA HIS A 23 -2.88 3.18 1.42
C HIS A 23 -3.16 4.06 2.62
N ILE A 24 -2.12 4.49 3.35
CA ILE A 24 -2.24 5.41 4.49
C ILE A 24 -2.81 6.75 4.04
N ALA A 25 -2.22 7.41 3.05
CA ALA A 25 -2.66 8.73 2.57
C ALA A 25 -4.14 8.71 2.13
N LYS A 26 -4.54 7.68 1.37
CA LYS A 26 -5.92 7.50 0.93
C LYS A 26 -6.88 7.35 2.12
N ASN A 27 -6.49 6.59 3.14
CA ASN A 27 -7.31 6.37 4.33
C ASN A 27 -7.39 7.61 5.22
N LEU A 28 -6.32 8.41 5.34
CA LEU A 28 -6.36 9.69 6.06
C LEU A 28 -7.38 10.64 5.44
N VAL A 29 -7.36 10.78 4.12
CA VAL A 29 -8.34 11.62 3.39
C VAL A 29 -9.76 11.06 3.53
N ALA A 30 -9.95 9.75 3.36
CA ALA A 30 -11.26 9.12 3.52
C ALA A 30 -11.80 9.17 4.96
N ALA A 31 -10.92 9.23 5.96
CA ALA A 31 -11.28 9.43 7.35
C ALA A 31 -11.65 10.88 7.69
N LYS A 32 -11.52 11.82 6.72
CA LYS A 32 -11.71 13.26 6.89
C LYS A 32 -10.71 13.88 7.88
N LEU A 33 -9.48 13.38 7.90
CA LEU A 33 -8.41 13.97 8.71
C LEU A 33 -7.65 15.07 7.95
N ALA A 34 -7.72 15.05 6.62
CA ALA A 34 -7.22 16.09 5.72
C ALA A 34 -7.96 16.01 4.37
N LYS A 35 -7.87 17.07 3.55
CA LYS A 35 -8.38 17.06 2.16
C LYS A 35 -7.34 16.54 1.17
N GLU A 36 -6.06 16.80 1.47
CA GLU A 36 -4.91 16.32 0.73
C GLU A 36 -3.86 15.78 1.71
N CYS A 37 -3.11 14.75 1.31
CA CYS A 37 -2.09 14.16 2.17
C CYS A 37 -0.96 13.54 1.35
N LEU A 38 0.27 13.92 1.69
CA LEU A 38 1.50 13.26 1.29
C LEU A 38 2.04 12.46 2.47
N VAL A 39 2.41 11.20 2.21
CA VAL A 39 3.13 10.34 3.15
C VAL A 39 4.47 9.97 2.54
N GLN A 40 5.55 10.24 3.27
CA GLN A 40 6.91 9.84 2.91
C GLN A 40 7.42 8.85 3.97
N VAL A 41 8.13 7.83 3.51
CA VAL A 41 8.70 6.80 4.37
C VAL A 41 10.14 6.51 3.92
N SER A 42 11.04 6.27 4.86
CA SER A 42 12.42 5.87 4.57
C SER A 42 12.81 4.61 5.34
N TYR A 43 13.73 3.82 4.78
CA TYR A 43 14.25 2.59 5.38
C TYR A 43 15.77 2.55 5.20
N ALA A 44 16.45 1.91 6.15
CA ALA A 44 17.83 1.49 6.01
C ALA A 44 17.88 0.00 5.64
N ILE A 45 18.85 -0.40 4.82
CA ILE A 45 19.00 -1.81 4.42
C ILE A 45 19.26 -2.68 5.67
N GLY A 46 18.52 -3.79 5.79
CA GLY A 46 18.63 -4.69 6.94
C GLY A 46 17.89 -4.23 8.21
N VAL A 47 17.32 -3.03 8.24
CA VAL A 47 16.48 -2.55 9.35
C VAL A 47 15.01 -2.78 9.02
N ALA A 48 14.31 -3.49 9.91
CA ALA A 48 12.91 -3.84 9.68
C ALA A 48 11.96 -2.64 9.85
N GLU A 49 12.21 -1.81 10.86
CA GLU A 49 11.40 -0.62 11.12
C GLU A 49 11.76 0.52 10.15
N PRO A 50 10.79 1.38 9.77
CA PRO A 50 11.10 2.58 9.00
C PRO A 50 11.97 3.53 9.81
N MET A 51 12.94 4.16 9.15
CA MET A 51 13.76 5.21 9.76
C MET A 51 12.96 6.49 9.99
N SER A 52 11.99 6.76 9.11
CA SER A 52 11.06 7.88 9.28
C SER A 52 9.73 7.62 8.60
N ILE A 53 8.68 8.20 9.19
CA ILE A 53 7.37 8.39 8.56
C ILE A 53 7.07 9.88 8.66
N PHE A 54 6.96 10.54 7.51
CA PHE A 54 6.64 11.96 7.42
C PHE A 54 5.28 12.13 6.75
N VAL A 55 4.47 13.04 7.30
CA VAL A 55 3.15 13.40 6.79
C VAL A 55 3.17 14.88 6.45
N ASN A 56 2.54 15.26 5.35
CA ASN A 56 2.26 16.65 5.01
C ASN A 56 0.83 16.73 4.47
N THR A 57 -0.04 17.48 5.15
CA THR A 57 -1.43 17.69 4.74
C THR A 57 -1.62 18.96 3.92
N PHE A 58 -0.54 19.68 3.60
CA PHE A 58 -0.52 20.94 2.87
C PHE A 58 -1.43 22.01 3.49
N GLY A 59 -1.52 22.02 4.83
CA GLY A 59 -2.40 22.94 5.57
C GLY A 59 -3.89 22.59 5.47
N THR A 60 -4.25 21.42 4.93
CA THR A 60 -5.64 20.95 4.82
C THR A 60 -6.06 20.01 5.94
N GLY A 61 -5.16 19.73 6.90
CA GLY A 61 -5.50 19.01 8.12
C GLY A 61 -6.56 19.76 8.92
N GLU A 62 -7.56 19.04 9.44
CA GLU A 62 -8.67 19.68 10.15
C GLU A 62 -8.35 19.92 11.63
N LYS A 63 -8.13 18.84 12.39
CA LYS A 63 -8.00 18.88 13.86
C LYS A 63 -6.59 18.53 14.36
N TYR A 64 -5.84 17.75 13.59
CA TYR A 64 -4.55 17.21 13.99
C TYR A 64 -3.45 17.77 13.11
N SER A 65 -2.33 18.13 13.72
CA SER A 65 -1.12 18.53 13.01
C SER A 65 -0.50 17.36 12.25
N ASP A 66 0.32 17.68 11.24
CA ASP A 66 1.08 16.70 10.47
C ASP A 66 1.96 15.80 11.37
N ALA A 67 2.52 16.36 12.44
CA ALA A 67 3.33 15.63 13.41
C ALA A 67 2.50 14.63 14.25
N GLU A 68 1.29 15.03 14.66
CA GLU A 68 0.37 14.14 15.39
C GLU A 68 -0.11 13.00 14.49
N LEU A 69 -0.43 13.29 13.22
CA LEU A 69 -0.81 12.27 12.25
C LEU A 69 0.33 11.30 11.97
N SER A 70 1.57 11.79 11.81
CA SER A 70 2.76 10.95 11.67
C SER A 70 2.93 10.03 12.90
N THR A 71 2.83 10.59 14.11
CA THR A 71 2.94 9.85 15.36
C THR A 71 1.85 8.78 15.48
N MET A 72 0.62 9.12 15.11
CA MET A 72 -0.50 8.17 15.07
C MET A 72 -0.18 7.00 14.15
N ILE A 73 0.23 7.27 12.90
CA ILE A 73 0.57 6.22 11.92
C ILE A 73 1.65 5.30 12.47
N HIS A 74 2.73 5.88 13.02
CA HIS A 74 3.83 5.10 13.60
C HIS A 74 3.38 4.19 14.73
N LYS A 75 2.35 4.57 15.49
CA LYS A 75 1.82 3.77 16.61
C LYS A 75 0.88 2.65 16.17
N ILE A 76 0.00 2.91 15.20
CA ILE A 76 -1.15 2.02 14.92
C ILE A 76 -1.08 1.33 13.57
N VAL A 77 -0.20 1.74 12.66
CA VAL A 77 -0.03 1.09 11.35
C VAL A 77 1.33 0.41 11.31
N PRO A 78 1.37 -0.94 11.35
CA PRO A 78 2.62 -1.67 11.19
C PRO A 78 3.26 -1.39 9.82
N MET A 79 4.52 -0.93 9.85
CA MET A 79 5.27 -0.49 8.66
C MET A 79 6.52 -1.32 8.38
N THR A 80 6.74 -2.43 9.07
CA THR A 80 7.81 -3.37 8.66
C THR A 80 7.51 -3.96 7.28
N PRO A 81 8.52 -4.30 6.46
CA PRO A 81 8.30 -4.93 5.15
C PRO A 81 7.39 -6.16 5.22
N LYS A 82 7.57 -7.00 6.25
CA LYS A 82 6.73 -8.19 6.48
C LYS A 82 5.27 -7.78 6.75
N ALA A 83 5.05 -6.86 7.68
CA ALA A 83 3.69 -6.44 8.03
C ALA A 83 2.97 -5.77 6.84
N ILE A 84 3.68 -5.00 6.01
CA ILE A 84 3.13 -4.43 4.78
C ILE A 84 2.72 -5.54 3.80
N ILE A 85 3.60 -6.52 3.58
CA ILE A 85 3.34 -7.65 2.69
C ILE A 85 2.09 -8.42 3.13
N ASP A 86 1.98 -8.70 4.42
CA ASP A 86 0.88 -9.50 4.98
C ASP A 86 -0.44 -8.72 4.93
N ARG A 87 -0.45 -7.47 5.41
CA ARG A 87 -1.62 -6.58 5.41
C ARG A 87 -2.19 -6.36 4.02
N LEU A 88 -1.33 -6.14 3.02
CA LEU A 88 -1.73 -5.88 1.64
C LEU A 88 -1.77 -7.15 0.76
N LYS A 89 -1.55 -8.34 1.34
CA LYS A 89 -1.55 -9.63 0.63
C LYS A 89 -0.65 -9.66 -0.61
N LEU A 90 0.53 -9.05 -0.52
CA LEU A 90 1.42 -8.78 -1.66
C LEU A 90 2.12 -10.04 -2.23
N ARG A 91 2.07 -11.18 -1.53
CA ARG A 91 2.57 -12.48 -2.04
C ARG A 91 1.58 -13.20 -2.96
N ASN A 92 0.77 -12.43 -3.70
CA ASN A 92 -0.12 -12.94 -4.74
C ASN A 92 0.33 -12.43 -6.13
N PRO A 93 0.01 -13.16 -7.20
CA PRO A 93 0.38 -12.78 -8.57
C PRO A 93 -0.52 -11.65 -9.12
N ILE A 94 -0.45 -10.47 -8.48
CA ILE A 94 -1.39 -9.34 -8.71
C ILE A 94 -0.80 -8.20 -9.55
N TYR A 95 0.49 -8.27 -9.89
CA TYR A 95 1.24 -7.12 -10.41
C TYR A 95 1.11 -6.91 -11.92
N LEU A 96 0.76 -7.94 -12.69
CA LEU A 96 0.54 -7.78 -14.13
C LEU A 96 -0.56 -6.75 -14.41
N ALA A 97 -1.61 -6.74 -13.58
CA ALA A 97 -2.68 -5.76 -13.69
C ALA A 97 -2.14 -4.32 -13.53
N THR A 98 -1.07 -4.09 -12.77
CA THR A 98 -0.49 -2.77 -12.51
C THR A 98 0.55 -2.29 -13.53
N SER A 99 0.97 -3.13 -14.49
CA SER A 99 2.08 -2.80 -15.39
C SER A 99 1.76 -1.72 -16.43
N SER A 100 0.49 -1.33 -16.55
CA SER A 100 0.01 -0.27 -17.42
C SER A 100 -1.08 0.55 -16.73
N TYR A 101 -1.26 1.79 -17.18
CA TYR A 101 -2.29 2.72 -16.71
C TYR A 101 -2.25 3.06 -15.21
N GLY A 102 -1.06 2.94 -14.62
CA GLY A 102 -0.79 3.36 -13.24
C GLY A 102 -1.11 2.32 -12.17
N HIS A 103 -0.37 2.44 -11.06
CA HIS A 103 -0.50 1.57 -9.88
C HIS A 103 -1.55 2.07 -8.88
N PHE A 104 -1.91 3.36 -8.94
CA PHE A 104 -2.76 4.04 -7.96
C PHE A 104 -4.02 4.62 -8.61
N GLY A 105 -5.05 4.86 -7.80
CA GLY A 105 -6.33 5.42 -8.27
C GLY A 105 -7.28 4.41 -8.90
N ARG A 106 -6.86 3.14 -8.98
CA ARG A 106 -7.70 2.04 -9.48
C ARG A 106 -8.62 1.53 -8.38
N LYS A 107 -9.81 1.08 -8.75
CA LYS A 107 -10.76 0.52 -7.78
C LYS A 107 -10.23 -0.80 -7.25
N TYR A 108 -10.27 -0.98 -5.93
CA TYR A 108 -10.04 -2.27 -5.28
C TYR A 108 -10.99 -3.32 -5.87
N GLN A 109 -10.47 -4.49 -6.22
CA GLN A 109 -11.26 -5.61 -6.74
C GLN A 109 -11.05 -6.84 -5.86
N LYS A 110 -12.15 -7.34 -5.28
CA LYS A 110 -12.15 -8.52 -4.42
C LYS A 110 -12.47 -9.76 -5.24
N ASN A 111 -11.83 -10.88 -4.92
CA ASN A 111 -12.10 -12.19 -5.55
C ASN A 111 -11.99 -12.17 -7.09
N THR A 112 -11.04 -11.41 -7.64
CA THR A 112 -10.78 -11.39 -9.08
C THR A 112 -10.11 -12.69 -9.51
N LYS A 113 -10.70 -13.38 -10.48
CA LYS A 113 -10.08 -14.52 -11.15
C LYS A 113 -9.04 -14.02 -12.14
N ILE A 114 -7.82 -14.53 -12.02
CA ILE A 114 -6.71 -14.23 -12.92
C ILE A 114 -6.15 -15.53 -13.48
N GLN A 115 -5.58 -15.43 -14.68
CA GLN A 115 -4.82 -16.51 -15.30
C GLN A 115 -3.33 -16.30 -15.05
N ILE A 116 -2.66 -17.34 -14.57
CA ILE A 116 -1.23 -17.34 -14.29
C ILE A 116 -0.57 -18.32 -15.25
N ILE A 117 0.48 -17.86 -15.94
CA ILE A 117 1.32 -18.71 -16.76
C ILE A 117 2.20 -19.55 -15.83
N VAL A 118 2.09 -20.88 -15.92
CA VAL A 118 2.86 -21.84 -15.09
C VAL A 118 3.91 -22.61 -15.87
N GLY A 119 3.95 -22.41 -17.19
CA GLY A 119 4.90 -23.07 -18.07
C GLY A 119 4.42 -23.05 -19.50
N GLU A 120 5.03 -23.90 -20.31
CA GLU A 120 4.72 -24.04 -21.73
C GLU A 120 4.62 -25.54 -22.05
N GLU A 121 3.60 -25.91 -22.83
CA GLU A 121 3.39 -27.28 -23.26
C GLU A 121 3.15 -27.28 -24.77
N LYS A 122 4.06 -27.92 -25.53
CA LYS A 122 4.02 -27.98 -27.00
C LYS A 122 3.91 -26.60 -27.69
N GLY A 123 4.70 -25.61 -27.26
CA GLY A 123 4.68 -24.27 -27.87
C GLY A 123 3.55 -23.35 -27.38
N LYS A 124 2.72 -23.81 -26.43
CA LYS A 124 1.57 -23.04 -25.92
C LYS A 124 1.72 -22.78 -24.42
N ALA A 125 1.49 -21.54 -24.02
CA ALA A 125 1.48 -21.17 -22.61
C ALA A 125 0.40 -21.96 -21.86
N LYS A 126 0.79 -22.55 -20.72
CA LYS A 126 -0.09 -23.26 -19.82
C LYS A 126 -0.53 -22.32 -18.71
N PHE A 127 -1.84 -22.24 -18.52
CA PHE A 127 -2.45 -21.33 -17.55
C PHE A 127 -3.10 -22.10 -16.41
N ILE A 128 -3.02 -21.54 -15.20
CA ILE A 128 -3.91 -21.90 -14.09
C ILE A 128 -4.75 -20.69 -13.69
N GLU A 129 -5.96 -20.95 -13.21
CA GLU A 129 -6.80 -19.90 -12.62
C GLU A 129 -6.48 -19.76 -11.13
N LYS A 130 -6.39 -18.52 -10.65
CA LYS A 130 -6.32 -18.20 -9.23
C LYS A 130 -7.25 -17.04 -8.91
N THR A 131 -7.94 -17.13 -7.78
CA THR A 131 -8.73 -16.03 -7.22
C THR A 131 -7.85 -15.18 -6.30
N VAL A 132 -7.78 -13.88 -6.55
CA VAL A 132 -6.96 -12.92 -5.79
C VAL A 132 -7.69 -11.61 -5.57
N ASP A 133 -7.20 -10.82 -4.62
CA ASP A 133 -7.61 -9.44 -4.39
C ASP A 133 -6.65 -8.50 -5.14
N LEU A 134 -7.14 -7.64 -6.04
CA LEU A 134 -6.33 -6.67 -6.79
C LEU A 134 -6.43 -5.27 -6.20
N PHE A 135 -5.31 -4.52 -6.26
CA PHE A 135 -5.20 -3.14 -5.74
C PHE A 135 -5.58 -3.03 -4.26
N THR A 136 -5.08 -3.95 -3.43
CA THR A 136 -5.37 -4.00 -1.99
C THR A 136 -5.02 -2.71 -1.25
N TRP A 137 -4.00 -1.96 -1.72
CA TRP A 137 -3.62 -0.65 -1.19
C TRP A 137 -4.63 0.47 -1.48
N GLU A 138 -5.66 0.22 -2.30
CA GLU A 138 -6.74 1.16 -2.58
C GLU A 138 -7.97 0.93 -1.67
N GLN A 139 -7.90 0.02 -0.71
CA GLN A 139 -8.93 -0.20 0.31
C GLN A 139 -9.01 0.96 1.31
N LEU A 140 -10.15 1.06 2.02
CA LEU A 140 -10.44 2.07 3.05
C LEU A 140 -10.56 1.44 4.46
N ASP A 141 -9.86 0.33 4.67
CA ASP A 141 -9.88 -0.51 5.87
C ASP A 141 -9.09 0.07 7.06
N LEU A 142 -8.27 1.11 6.89
CA LEU A 142 -7.68 1.86 8.00
C LEU A 142 -8.57 2.99 8.52
N VAL A 143 -9.61 3.39 7.78
CA VAL A 143 -10.52 4.46 8.23
C VAL A 143 -11.11 4.21 9.62
N PRO A 144 -11.63 2.99 9.94
CA PRO A 144 -12.14 2.72 11.29
C PRO A 144 -11.06 2.87 12.36
N LEU A 145 -9.85 2.37 12.10
CA LEU A 145 -8.70 2.44 13.00
C LEU A 145 -8.31 3.89 13.29
N PHE A 146 -8.24 4.73 12.25
CA PHE A 146 -7.93 6.15 12.39
C PHE A 146 -9.01 6.89 13.16
N LYS A 147 -10.29 6.61 12.88
CA LYS A 147 -11.42 7.20 13.61
C LYS A 147 -11.47 6.77 15.08
N GLU A 148 -11.04 5.55 15.40
CA GLU A 148 -10.97 5.09 16.78
C GLU A 148 -9.85 5.82 17.55
N TYR A 149 -8.68 5.96 16.94
CA TYR A 149 -7.54 6.64 17.57
C TYR A 149 -7.86 8.11 17.90
N VAL A 150 -8.48 8.84 16.98
CA VAL A 150 -8.81 10.28 17.16
C VAL A 150 -10.00 10.54 18.09
N LYS A 151 -10.77 9.51 18.44
CA LYS A 151 -11.83 9.60 19.45
C LYS A 151 -11.30 9.48 20.88
N LYS A 152 -10.15 8.84 21.05
CA LYS A 152 -9.42 8.76 22.32
C LYS A 152 -8.72 10.08 22.60
#